data_AF-A0A956DLP3-F1
#
_entry.id   AF-A0A956DLP3-F1
#
_cell.length_a   1.000
_cell.length_b   1.000
_cell.length_c   1.000
_cell.angle_alpha   90.00
_cell.angle_beta   90.00
_cell.angle_gamma   90.00
#
_symmetry.space_group_name_H-M   'P 1'
#
loop_
_entity.id
_entity.type
_entity.pdbx_description
1 polymer ?
#
loop_
_entity_poly.entity_id
_entity_poly.type
_entity_poly.pdbx_seq_one_letter_code
_entity_poly.pdbx_strand_id
1 'polypeptide(L)'
;MDDRRFALVAVAAVVATIALNSLGLLGEPLAAAIVAAVSAIALAVFVRRETLLAARSRAAAKVASLLAAVTALLMVVPVVATLLPGEPIVHGLLAQGDHLAIPDAAAGPARLLVHASIAGTGAASVEYRLEGLHDPLSGHLERVMGVGRVGRRRVRAANLRDTQIANVELEGQEDLVLRSLSGAADGPLEVTVFRERWPLRWELGLGAALLLATAIVAQRGSLSAALVPVVLAAVTFGVLSLRWLTPTEPLRAELGALVVAGAAGLMGYVPWRWLSLRRAAA
;
A
#
# COMPACT_ATOMS: atom_id res chain seq x y z
N MET A 1 -5.93 8.27 -26.60
CA MET A 1 -7.06 7.58 -25.93
C MET A 1 -7.80 8.65 -25.13
N ASP A 2 -9.11 8.79 -25.29
CA ASP A 2 -9.89 9.77 -24.52
C ASP A 2 -9.75 9.51 -23.01
N ASP A 3 -9.70 10.57 -22.20
CA ASP A 3 -9.54 10.48 -20.74
C ASP A 3 -10.62 9.62 -20.08
N ARG A 4 -11.83 9.66 -20.66
CA ARG A 4 -12.95 8.81 -20.26
C ARG A 4 -12.63 7.33 -20.47
N ARG A 5 -12.00 6.98 -21.59
CA ARG A 5 -11.60 5.59 -21.88
C ARG A 5 -10.50 5.14 -20.93
N PHE A 6 -9.52 5.99 -20.63
CA PHE A 6 -8.48 5.66 -19.65
C PHE A 6 -9.05 5.43 -18.24
N ALA A 7 -9.89 6.35 -17.76
CA ALA A 7 -10.54 6.19 -16.46
C ALA A 7 -11.43 4.93 -16.40
N LEU A 8 -12.19 4.65 -17.46
CA LEU A 8 -12.99 3.43 -17.56
C LEU A 8 -12.12 2.17 -17.54
N VAL A 9 -10.98 2.16 -18.23
CA VAL A 9 -10.05 1.03 -18.23
C VAL A 9 -9.45 0.82 -16.84
N ALA A 10 -9.02 1.89 -16.16
CA ALA A 10 -8.48 1.80 -14.81
C ALA A 10 -9.52 1.28 -13.80
N VAL A 11 -10.75 1.82 -13.85
CA VAL A 11 -11.86 1.34 -13.00
C VAL A 11 -12.21 -0.11 -13.32
N ALA A 12 -12.31 -0.47 -14.60
CA ALA A 12 -12.60 -1.84 -15.01
C ALA A 12 -11.52 -2.82 -14.53
N ALA A 13 -10.24 -2.43 -14.58
CA ALA A 13 -9.13 -3.24 -14.08
C ALA A 13 -9.20 -3.43 -12.56
N VAL A 14 -9.51 -2.38 -11.80
CA VAL A 14 -9.71 -2.48 -10.34
C VAL A 14 -10.91 -3.38 -10.02
N VAL A 15 -12.06 -3.17 -10.67
CA VAL A 15 -13.28 -3.97 -10.46
C VAL A 15 -13.04 -5.44 -10.82
N ALA A 16 -12.37 -5.71 -11.94
CA ALA A 16 -12.02 -7.07 -12.35
C ALA A 16 -11.10 -7.74 -11.33
N THR A 17 -10.10 -7.02 -10.81
CA THR A 17 -9.18 -7.53 -9.78
C THR A 17 -9.93 -7.88 -8.49
N ILE A 18 -10.83 -6.99 -8.04
CA ILE A 18 -11.67 -7.23 -6.87
C ILE A 18 -12.59 -8.43 -7.09
N ALA A 19 -13.20 -8.56 -8.27
CA ALA A 19 -14.05 -9.69 -8.61
C ALA A 19 -13.27 -11.01 -8.62
N LEU A 20 -12.07 -11.04 -9.22
CA LEU A 20 -11.20 -12.22 -9.24
C LEU A 20 -10.74 -12.63 -7.83
N ASN A 21 -10.41 -11.67 -6.96
CA ASN A 21 -10.12 -11.93 -5.55
C ASN A 21 -11.36 -12.51 -4.83
N SER A 22 -12.53 -11.92 -5.06
CA SER A 22 -13.80 -12.36 -4.45
C SER A 22 -14.20 -13.78 -4.87
N LEU A 23 -13.75 -14.22 -6.06
CA LEU A 23 -13.92 -15.57 -6.58
C LEU A 23 -12.86 -16.56 -6.08
N GLY A 24 -11.86 -16.11 -5.33
CA GLY A 24 -10.73 -16.93 -4.86
C GLY A 24 -9.73 -17.29 -5.98
N LEU A 25 -9.76 -16.59 -7.12
CA LEU A 25 -8.86 -16.81 -8.25
C LEU A 25 -7.54 -16.03 -8.12
N LEU A 26 -7.51 -15.02 -7.25
CA LEU A 26 -6.33 -14.26 -6.88
C LEU A 26 -6.19 -14.29 -5.36
N GLY A 27 -4.96 -14.43 -4.87
CA GLY A 27 -4.69 -14.19 -3.45
C GLY A 27 -4.86 -12.71 -3.10
N GLU A 28 -5.31 -12.43 -1.87
CA GLU A 28 -5.46 -11.07 -1.34
C GLU A 28 -4.23 -10.17 -1.55
N PRO A 29 -2.97 -10.61 -1.27
CA PRO A 29 -1.82 -9.75 -1.46
C PRO A 29 -1.60 -9.38 -2.94
N LEU A 30 -1.80 -10.32 -3.86
CA LEU A 30 -1.69 -10.08 -5.29
C LEU A 30 -2.82 -9.18 -5.81
N ALA A 31 -4.04 -9.32 -5.28
CA ALA A 31 -5.14 -8.45 -5.63
C ALA A 31 -4.89 -7.00 -5.16
N ALA A 32 -4.43 -6.83 -3.92
CA ALA A 32 -4.08 -5.53 -3.37
C ALA A 32 -2.93 -4.87 -4.15
N ALA A 33 -1.92 -5.66 -4.54
CA ALA A 33 -0.82 -5.26 -5.40
C ALA A 33 -1.29 -4.62 -6.71
N ILE A 34 -2.16 -5.35 -7.44
CA ILE A 34 -2.66 -4.94 -8.75
C ILE A 34 -3.53 -3.69 -8.59
N VAL A 35 -4.40 -3.65 -7.58
CA VAL A 35 -5.26 -2.47 -7.32
C VAL A 35 -4.40 -1.24 -7.01
N ALA A 36 -3.38 -1.37 -6.16
CA ALA A 36 -2.47 -0.28 -5.82
C ALA A 36 -1.69 0.20 -7.06
N ALA A 37 -1.13 -0.71 -7.85
CA ALA A 37 -0.39 -0.38 -9.07
C ALA A 37 -1.26 0.33 -10.13
N VAL A 38 -2.45 -0.22 -10.41
CA VAL A 38 -3.40 0.38 -11.36
C VAL A 38 -3.83 1.77 -10.88
N SER A 39 -4.11 1.93 -9.59
CA SER A 39 -4.51 3.22 -9.01
C SER A 39 -3.39 4.24 -9.09
N ALA A 40 -2.15 3.86 -8.76
CA ALA A 40 -0.97 4.72 -8.87
C ALA A 40 -0.74 5.19 -10.31
N ILE A 41 -0.83 4.28 -11.29
CA ILE A 41 -0.72 4.63 -12.72
C ILE A 41 -1.85 5.56 -13.14
N ALA A 42 -3.08 5.30 -12.70
CA ALA A 42 -4.23 6.13 -13.04
C ALA A 42 -4.08 7.56 -12.51
N LEU A 43 -3.66 7.70 -11.25
CA LEU A 43 -3.36 8.97 -10.61
C LEU A 43 -2.20 9.70 -11.28
N ALA A 44 -1.11 9.00 -11.62
CA ALA A 44 0.02 9.58 -12.32
C ALA A 44 -0.37 10.19 -13.68
N VAL A 45 -1.17 9.47 -14.47
CA VAL A 45 -1.69 9.95 -15.76
C VAL A 45 -2.60 11.15 -15.55
N PHE A 46 -3.46 11.12 -14.53
CA PHE A 46 -4.34 12.24 -14.20
C PHE A 46 -3.56 13.49 -13.78
N VAL A 47 -2.58 13.35 -12.88
CA VAL A 47 -1.69 14.45 -12.44
C VAL A 47 -0.95 15.01 -13.64
N ARG A 48 -0.34 14.16 -14.49
CA ARG A 48 0.36 14.62 -15.71
C ARG A 48 -0.55 15.43 -16.62
N ARG A 49 -1.78 14.97 -16.83
CA ARG A 49 -2.74 15.68 -17.67
C ARG A 49 -3.14 17.03 -17.07
N GLU A 50 -3.56 17.04 -15.81
CA GLU A 50 -4.00 18.28 -15.15
C GLU A 50 -2.86 19.30 -15.07
N THR A 51 -1.64 18.84 -14.81
CA THR A 51 -0.45 19.69 -14.79
C THR A 51 -0.13 20.26 -16.17
N LEU A 52 -0.26 19.49 -17.25
CA LEU A 52 -0.11 19.99 -18.63
C LEU A 52 -1.21 20.98 -19.03
N LEU A 53 -2.46 20.73 -18.65
CA LEU A 53 -3.58 21.64 -18.91
C LEU A 53 -3.47 22.95 -18.12
N ALA A 54 -2.84 22.91 -16.95
CA ALA A 54 -2.62 24.07 -16.10
C ALA A 54 -1.37 24.88 -16.48
N ALA A 55 -0.50 24.35 -17.34
CA ALA A 55 0.74 25.00 -17.72
C ALA A 55 0.48 26.17 -18.68
N ARG A 56 0.96 27.36 -18.30
CA ARG A 56 0.83 28.59 -19.11
C ARG A 56 1.98 28.82 -20.08
N SER A 57 3.05 28.04 -19.99
CA SER A 57 4.25 28.18 -20.81
C SER A 57 4.93 26.82 -21.04
N ARG A 58 5.83 26.72 -22.04
CA ARG A 58 6.64 25.51 -22.27
C ARG A 58 7.50 25.15 -21.06
N ALA A 59 8.02 26.15 -20.35
CA ALA A 59 8.78 25.94 -19.12
C ALA A 59 7.89 25.37 -18.00
N ALA A 60 6.70 25.94 -17.80
CA ALA A 60 5.72 25.42 -16.86
C ALA A 60 5.29 23.99 -17.20
N ALA A 61 5.14 23.66 -18.49
CA ALA A 61 4.79 22.32 -18.94
C ALA A 61 5.89 21.29 -18.63
N LYS A 62 7.17 21.68 -18.70
CA LYS A 62 8.30 20.84 -18.28
C LYS A 62 8.28 20.60 -16.77
N VAL A 63 8.09 21.65 -15.97
CA VAL A 63 8.01 21.54 -14.50
C VAL A 63 6.81 20.67 -14.09
N ALA A 64 5.65 20.89 -14.70
CA ALA A 64 4.44 20.07 -14.57
C ALA A 64 4.72 18.59 -14.83
N SER A 65 5.38 18.29 -15.95
CA SER A 65 5.73 16.91 -16.32
C SER A 65 6.69 16.26 -15.33
N LEU A 66 7.67 17.03 -14.83
CA LEU A 66 8.60 16.56 -13.80
C LEU A 66 7.87 16.27 -12.48
N LEU A 67 7.02 17.18 -12.01
CA LEU A 67 6.22 16.98 -10.80
C LEU A 67 5.36 15.72 -10.92
N ALA A 68 4.66 15.55 -12.05
CA ALA A 68 3.85 14.37 -12.30
C ALA A 68 4.67 13.07 -12.32
N ALA A 69 5.88 13.09 -12.91
CA ALA A 69 6.77 11.93 -12.92
C ALA A 69 7.26 11.60 -11.51
N VAL A 70 7.63 12.60 -10.70
CA VAL A 70 8.03 12.40 -9.30
C VAL A 70 6.85 11.88 -8.47
N THR A 71 5.65 12.44 -8.63
CA THR A 71 4.43 11.91 -7.99
C THR A 71 4.24 10.44 -8.35
N ALA A 72 4.34 10.09 -9.64
CA ALA A 72 4.19 8.72 -10.10
C ALA A 72 5.19 7.77 -9.46
N LEU A 73 6.47 8.17 -9.41
CA LEU A 73 7.53 7.38 -8.78
C LEU A 73 7.26 7.18 -7.29
N LEU A 74 6.86 8.24 -6.57
CA LEU A 74 6.53 8.14 -5.15
C LEU A 74 5.34 7.25 -4.86
N MET A 75 4.42 7.05 -5.80
CA MET A 75 3.29 6.13 -5.63
C MET A 75 3.64 4.69 -6.03
N VAL A 76 4.40 4.50 -7.10
CA VAL A 76 4.69 3.17 -7.64
C VAL A 76 5.84 2.49 -6.91
N VAL A 77 6.93 3.20 -6.62
CA VAL A 77 8.14 2.62 -6.03
C VAL A 77 7.85 1.94 -4.70
N PRO A 78 7.12 2.55 -3.75
CA PRO A 78 6.84 1.90 -2.49
C PRO A 78 5.96 0.67 -2.66
N VAL A 79 4.93 0.72 -3.51
CA VAL A 79 4.06 -0.42 -3.80
C VAL A 79 4.89 -1.59 -4.33
N VAL A 80 5.80 -1.33 -5.29
CA VAL A 80 6.71 -2.36 -5.81
C VAL A 80 7.64 -2.87 -4.71
N ALA A 81 8.19 -2.00 -3.87
CA ALA A 81 9.04 -2.38 -2.75
C ALA A 81 8.30 -3.21 -1.69
N THR A 82 6.98 -3.05 -1.55
CA THR A 82 6.13 -3.90 -0.71
C THR A 82 5.95 -5.30 -1.28
N LEU A 83 5.79 -5.40 -2.59
CA LEU A 83 5.56 -6.66 -3.29
C LEU A 83 6.83 -7.46 -3.54
N LEU A 84 7.95 -6.76 -3.68
CA LEU A 84 9.26 -7.31 -3.94
C LEU A 84 10.22 -6.82 -2.84
N PRO A 85 10.13 -7.38 -1.63
CA PRO A 85 10.96 -6.96 -0.49
C PRO A 85 12.46 -7.20 -0.72
N GLY A 86 12.84 -7.93 -1.78
CA GLY A 86 14.21 -8.24 -2.16
C GLY A 86 14.66 -9.60 -1.63
N GLU A 87 15.97 -9.81 -1.60
CA GLU A 87 16.55 -11.01 -1.02
C GLU A 87 16.48 -10.95 0.51
N PRO A 88 16.10 -12.06 1.17
CA PRO A 88 16.08 -12.12 2.62
C PRO A 88 17.51 -12.03 3.15
N ILE A 89 17.71 -11.23 4.20
CA ILE A 89 18.99 -11.15 4.92
C ILE A 89 19.13 -12.37 5.83
N VAL A 90 18.03 -12.72 6.52
CA VAL A 90 17.95 -13.82 7.47
C VAL A 90 16.60 -14.50 7.30
N HIS A 91 16.59 -15.83 7.45
CA HIS A 91 15.40 -16.65 7.44
C HIS A 91 15.59 -17.77 8.47
N GLY A 92 14.56 -18.04 9.27
CA GLY A 92 14.62 -19.10 10.28
C GLY A 92 13.26 -19.47 10.84
N LEU A 93 13.23 -20.64 11.48
CA LEU A 93 12.09 -21.13 12.24
C LEU A 93 12.37 -20.88 13.73
N LEU A 94 11.44 -20.25 14.43
CA LEU A 94 11.53 -19.91 15.84
C LEU A 94 10.43 -20.64 16.62
N ALA A 95 10.80 -21.57 17.49
CA ALA A 95 9.94 -22.02 18.57
C ALA A 95 10.02 -21.04 19.76
N GLN A 96 9.11 -21.16 20.72
CA GLN A 96 9.11 -20.29 21.88
C GLN A 96 10.41 -20.45 22.69
N GLY A 97 11.12 -19.35 22.92
CA GLY A 97 12.42 -19.32 23.57
C GLY A 97 13.61 -19.46 22.62
N ASP A 98 13.39 -19.79 21.36
CA ASP A 98 14.45 -19.81 20.35
C ASP A 98 14.90 -18.40 19.99
N HIS A 99 16.12 -18.33 19.45
CA HIS A 99 16.77 -17.11 19.01
C HIS A 99 17.20 -17.25 17.55
N LEU A 100 17.08 -16.16 16.80
CA LEU A 100 17.49 -16.05 15.40
C LEU A 100 18.57 -14.97 15.32
N ALA A 101 19.80 -15.41 15.05
CA ALA A 101 20.94 -14.52 14.97
C ALA A 101 20.82 -13.53 13.83
N ILE A 102 20.95 -12.24 14.16
CA ILE A 102 20.97 -11.16 13.18
C ILE A 102 22.42 -10.75 12.93
N PRO A 103 22.92 -10.81 11.68
CA PRO A 103 24.29 -10.38 11.40
C PRO A 103 24.40 -8.86 11.57
N ASP A 104 25.53 -8.36 12.08
CA ASP A 104 25.78 -6.92 12.28
C ASP A 104 25.51 -6.08 11.03
N ALA A 105 25.79 -6.64 9.85
CA ALA A 105 25.54 -5.98 8.55
C ALA A 105 24.04 -5.75 8.24
N ALA A 106 23.13 -6.34 9.01
CA ALA A 106 21.69 -6.19 8.90
C ALA A 106 21.13 -5.02 9.74
N ALA A 107 21.95 -4.35 10.56
CA ALA A 107 21.49 -3.23 11.40
C ALA A 107 20.76 -2.14 10.59
N GLY A 108 19.74 -1.56 11.21
CA GLY A 108 18.93 -0.47 10.67
C GLY A 108 17.51 -0.89 10.23
N PRO A 109 16.88 -0.11 9.34
CA PRO A 109 15.51 -0.35 8.92
C PRO A 109 15.37 -1.69 8.19
N ALA A 110 14.44 -2.52 8.65
CA ALA A 110 14.16 -3.82 8.09
C ALA A 110 12.65 -4.08 8.00
N ARG A 111 12.31 -5.05 7.17
CA ARG A 111 10.96 -5.58 7.08
C ARG A 111 10.96 -7.03 7.51
N LEU A 112 10.09 -7.34 8.46
CA LEU A 112 9.99 -8.65 9.07
C LEU A 112 8.68 -9.30 8.64
N LEU A 113 8.79 -10.46 8.02
CA LEU A 113 7.69 -11.33 7.62
C LEU A 113 7.59 -12.46 8.65
N VAL A 114 6.49 -12.52 9.38
CA VAL A 114 6.17 -13.63 10.28
C VAL A 114 5.09 -14.47 9.65
N HIS A 115 5.33 -15.76 9.55
CA HIS A 115 4.37 -16.75 9.10
C HIS A 115 4.18 -17.84 10.16
N ALA A 116 2.96 -18.34 10.32
CA ALA A 116 2.64 -19.44 11.22
C ALA A 116 1.60 -20.37 10.62
N SER A 117 1.87 -21.68 10.62
CA SER A 117 0.81 -22.65 10.36
C SER A 117 -0.22 -22.61 11.49
N ILE A 118 -1.52 -22.57 11.16
CA ILE A 118 -2.61 -22.51 12.15
C ILE A 118 -3.32 -23.87 12.22
N ALA A 119 -3.23 -24.54 13.36
CA ALA A 119 -3.76 -25.88 13.60
C ALA A 119 -5.30 -25.94 13.49
N GLY A 120 -5.83 -27.11 13.12
CA GLY A 120 -7.27 -27.40 13.12
C GLY A 120 -8.00 -27.01 11.82
N THR A 121 -9.34 -27.09 11.85
CA THR A 121 -10.21 -26.84 10.67
C THR A 121 -11.22 -25.70 10.86
N GLY A 122 -11.32 -25.18 12.08
CA GLY A 122 -12.26 -24.11 12.46
C GLY A 122 -11.59 -22.74 12.57
N ALA A 123 -12.35 -21.72 12.98
CA ALA A 123 -11.76 -20.41 13.28
C ALA A 123 -10.73 -20.54 14.41
N ALA A 124 -9.59 -19.89 14.27
CA ALA A 124 -8.45 -20.05 15.16
C ALA A 124 -7.54 -18.81 15.08
N SER A 125 -6.80 -18.53 16.14
CA SER A 125 -5.83 -17.43 16.18
C SER A 125 -4.53 -17.84 16.87
N VAL A 126 -3.47 -17.13 16.54
CA VAL A 126 -2.13 -17.24 17.09
C VAL A 126 -1.66 -15.85 17.47
N GLU A 127 -1.24 -15.68 18.71
CA GLU A 127 -0.61 -14.45 19.18
C GLU A 127 0.88 -14.70 19.41
N TYR A 128 1.71 -13.73 19.05
CA TYR A 128 3.15 -13.84 19.22
C TYR A 128 3.79 -12.54 19.68
N ARG A 129 4.97 -12.65 20.31
CA ARG A 129 5.82 -11.51 20.69
C ARG A 129 7.29 -11.79 20.40
N LEU A 130 7.89 -10.94 19.58
CA LEU A 130 9.31 -10.95 19.24
C LEU A 130 10.04 -9.83 19.99
N GLU A 131 11.19 -10.17 20.57
CA GLU A 131 12.17 -9.25 21.18
C GLU A 131 13.49 -9.27 20.39
N GLY A 132 14.48 -8.46 20.79
CA GLY A 132 15.72 -8.24 20.02
C GLY A 132 15.58 -7.19 18.91
N LEU A 133 14.53 -6.37 19.01
CA LEU A 133 14.23 -5.24 18.14
C LEU A 133 14.25 -3.97 18.98
N HIS A 134 14.45 -2.82 18.35
CA HIS A 134 14.37 -1.53 19.05
C HIS A 134 13.04 -1.35 19.79
N ASP A 135 11.94 -1.72 19.13
CA ASP A 135 10.60 -1.83 19.72
C ASP A 135 10.13 -3.29 19.62
N PRO A 136 9.74 -3.95 20.73
CA PRO A 136 9.22 -5.31 20.68
C PRO A 136 7.99 -5.44 19.78
N LEU A 137 7.99 -6.46 18.92
CA LEU A 137 6.92 -6.67 17.96
C LEU A 137 5.92 -7.70 18.49
N SER A 138 4.69 -7.27 18.77
CA SER A 138 3.57 -8.18 19.00
C SER A 138 2.74 -8.34 17.72
N GLY A 139 2.25 -9.55 17.47
CA GLY A 139 1.41 -9.83 16.31
C GLY A 139 0.31 -10.84 16.57
N HIS A 140 -0.64 -10.88 15.63
CA HIS A 140 -1.83 -11.72 15.68
C HIS A 140 -2.11 -12.28 14.30
N LEU A 141 -2.12 -13.60 14.20
CA LEU A 141 -2.42 -14.35 13.00
C LEU A 141 -3.73 -15.08 13.22
N GLU A 142 -4.58 -15.19 12.20
CA GLU A 142 -5.90 -15.79 12.36
C GLU A 142 -6.38 -16.54 11.12
N ARG A 143 -7.13 -17.61 11.36
CA ARG A 143 -7.99 -18.25 10.37
C ARG A 143 -9.43 -17.84 10.65
N VAL A 144 -10.02 -17.10 9.72
CA VAL A 144 -11.43 -16.68 9.79
C VAL A 144 -12.25 -17.56 8.87
N MET A 145 -13.34 -18.14 9.39
CA MET A 145 -14.26 -18.93 8.57
C MET A 145 -15.32 -18.04 7.94
N GLY A 146 -15.30 -17.93 6.62
CA GLY A 146 -16.33 -17.28 5.82
C GLY A 146 -17.33 -18.27 5.24
N VAL A 147 -18.56 -17.80 4.98
CA VAL A 147 -19.54 -18.54 4.18
C VAL A 147 -19.77 -17.78 2.88
N GLY A 148 -19.27 -18.34 1.78
CA GLY A 148 -19.54 -17.85 0.43
C GLY A 148 -20.74 -18.57 -0.19
N ARG A 149 -21.25 -18.02 -1.29
CA ARG A 149 -22.26 -18.68 -2.12
C ARG A 149 -21.70 -18.87 -3.53
N VAL A 150 -21.59 -20.12 -3.97
CA VAL A 150 -21.20 -20.48 -5.34
C VAL A 150 -22.46 -21.02 -6.03
N GLY A 151 -23.07 -20.19 -6.87
CA GLY A 151 -24.37 -20.47 -7.50
C GLY A 151 -25.51 -20.60 -6.48
N ARG A 152 -26.12 -21.80 -6.40
CA ARG A 152 -27.19 -22.09 -5.41
C ARG A 152 -26.67 -22.70 -4.10
N ARG A 153 -25.37 -23.05 -4.00
CA ARG A 153 -24.80 -23.73 -2.83
C ARG A 153 -24.02 -22.75 -1.94
N ARG A 154 -24.11 -22.95 -0.63
CA ARG A 154 -23.24 -22.27 0.36
C ARG A 154 -21.96 -23.09 0.52
N VAL A 155 -20.81 -22.43 0.46
CA VAL A 155 -19.50 -23.05 0.62
C VAL A 155 -18.81 -22.35 1.78
N ARG A 156 -18.24 -23.13 2.70
CA ARG A 156 -17.36 -22.59 3.74
C ARG A 156 -15.97 -22.38 3.13
N ALA A 157 -15.45 -21.18 3.24
CA ALA A 157 -14.09 -20.84 2.83
C ALA A 157 -13.33 -20.37 4.07
N ALA A 158 -12.16 -20.95 4.31
CA ALA A 158 -11.24 -20.41 5.30
C ALA A 158 -10.49 -19.24 4.65
N ASN A 159 -10.52 -18.08 5.29
CA ASN A 159 -9.62 -16.98 4.98
C ASN A 159 -8.45 -17.06 5.98
N LEU A 160 -7.27 -17.40 5.47
CA LEU A 160 -6.05 -17.56 6.26
C LEU A 160 -5.28 -16.24 6.27
N ARG A 161 -5.08 -15.70 7.47
CA ARG A 161 -4.16 -14.61 7.77
C ARG A 161 -3.05 -15.16 8.64
N ASP A 162 -2.35 -16.11 8.07
CA ASP A 162 -1.22 -16.82 8.68
C ASP A 162 0.10 -16.06 8.52
N THR A 163 0.07 -14.86 7.93
CA THR A 163 1.25 -14.10 7.56
C THR A 163 1.09 -12.63 7.96
N GLN A 164 2.07 -12.06 8.64
CA GLN A 164 2.13 -10.66 9.05
C GLN A 164 3.45 -10.03 8.58
N ILE A 165 3.35 -8.81 8.03
CA ILE A 165 4.49 -8.01 7.62
C ILE A 165 4.57 -6.80 8.55
N ALA A 166 5.73 -6.57 9.16
CA ALA A 166 6.01 -5.42 10.00
C ALA A 166 7.29 -4.70 9.55
N ASN A 167 7.29 -3.37 9.62
CA ASN A 167 8.51 -2.58 9.46
C ASN A 167 9.12 -2.40 10.86
N VAL A 168 10.38 -2.75 11.03
CA VAL A 168 11.10 -2.77 12.32
C VAL A 168 12.48 -2.12 12.17
N GLU A 169 13.08 -1.72 13.29
CA GLU A 169 14.48 -1.28 13.33
C GLU A 169 15.31 -2.37 14.03
N LEU A 170 16.34 -2.88 13.35
CA LEU A 170 17.26 -3.89 13.88
C LEU A 170 18.46 -3.22 14.53
N GLU A 171 18.83 -3.66 15.73
CA GLU A 171 19.99 -3.13 16.46
C GLU A 171 21.31 -3.81 16.04
N GLY A 172 21.24 -4.90 15.26
CA GLY A 172 22.39 -5.57 14.64
C GLY A 172 23.13 -6.58 15.52
N GLN A 173 23.18 -6.36 16.85
CA GLN A 173 23.87 -7.25 17.81
C GLN A 173 22.93 -8.09 18.67
N GLU A 174 21.62 -7.80 18.66
CA GLU A 174 20.65 -8.58 19.41
C GLU A 174 20.00 -9.64 18.52
N ASP A 175 19.94 -10.87 19.02
CA ASP A 175 19.20 -11.95 18.38
C ASP A 175 17.70 -11.67 18.47
N LEU A 176 16.97 -12.01 17.41
CA LEU A 176 15.52 -12.03 17.43
C LEU A 176 15.04 -13.19 18.31
N VAL A 177 14.33 -12.90 19.40
CA VAL A 177 13.86 -13.93 20.35
C VAL A 177 12.34 -14.01 20.32
N LEU A 178 11.80 -15.21 20.11
CA LEU A 178 10.36 -15.46 20.24
C LEU A 178 10.00 -15.69 21.72
N ARG A 179 9.52 -14.64 22.39
CA ARG A 179 9.21 -14.69 23.83
C ARG A 179 7.93 -15.43 24.15
N SER A 180 6.89 -15.16 23.39
CA SER A 180 5.58 -15.79 23.58
C SER A 180 5.02 -16.23 22.26
N LEU A 181 4.50 -17.46 22.24
CA LEU A 181 3.69 -18.01 21.18
C LEU A 181 2.48 -18.68 21.84
N SER A 182 1.28 -18.18 21.57
CA SER A 182 0.06 -18.69 22.18
C SER A 182 -1.03 -18.87 21.11
N GLY A 183 -2.06 -19.65 21.44
CA GLY A 183 -3.15 -19.96 20.53
C GLY A 183 -2.91 -21.25 19.76
N ALA A 184 -3.45 -21.33 18.54
CA ALA A 184 -3.52 -22.54 17.74
C ALA A 184 -2.39 -22.65 16.71
N ALA A 185 -1.14 -22.37 17.10
CA ALA A 185 0.01 -22.52 16.22
C ALA A 185 0.31 -24.02 16.01
N ASP A 186 0.54 -24.41 14.75
CA ASP A 186 0.91 -25.77 14.34
C ASP A 186 2.42 -25.84 14.03
N GLY A 187 3.24 -25.60 15.05
CA GLY A 187 4.70 -25.61 14.93
C GLY A 187 5.38 -24.25 15.19
N PRO A 188 6.67 -24.12 14.82
CA PRO A 188 7.44 -22.89 15.01
C PRO A 188 6.94 -21.77 14.08
N LEU A 189 7.24 -20.52 14.45
CA LEU A 189 7.05 -19.36 13.59
C LEU A 189 8.15 -19.31 12.54
N GLU A 190 7.77 -19.15 11.28
CA GLU A 190 8.69 -18.81 10.22
C GLU A 190 8.91 -17.30 10.22
N VAL A 191 10.16 -16.88 10.42
CA VAL A 191 10.54 -15.47 10.45
C VAL A 191 11.54 -15.22 9.34
N THR A 192 11.20 -14.28 8.45
CA THR A 192 12.06 -13.83 7.37
C THR A 192 12.30 -12.33 7.48
N VAL A 193 13.56 -11.93 7.43
CA VAL A 193 14.00 -10.55 7.60
C VAL A 193 14.55 -10.04 6.28
N PHE A 194 14.00 -8.92 5.81
CA PHE A 194 14.41 -8.25 4.57
C PHE A 194 15.01 -6.88 4.88
N ARG A 195 15.96 -6.44 4.07
CA ARG A 195 16.47 -5.06 4.16
C ARG A 195 15.41 -4.09 3.67
N GLU A 196 15.07 -3.09 4.47
CA GLU A 196 14.15 -2.04 4.02
C GLU A 196 14.89 -1.08 3.08
N ARG A 197 14.64 -1.21 1.77
CA ARG A 197 15.24 -0.33 0.76
C ARG A 197 14.56 1.03 0.70
N TRP A 198 13.33 1.15 1.19
CA TRP A 198 12.54 2.38 1.10
C TRP A 198 11.87 2.72 2.44
N PRO A 199 12.65 3.24 3.42
CA PRO A 199 12.11 3.52 4.75
C PRO A 199 10.98 4.54 4.70
N LEU A 200 9.90 4.33 5.45
CA LEU A 200 8.70 5.19 5.47
C LEU A 200 9.02 6.69 5.65
N ARG A 201 10.02 7.02 6.48
CA ARG A 201 10.48 8.40 6.70
C ARG A 201 10.94 9.10 5.42
N TRP A 202 11.54 8.36 4.47
CA TRP A 202 11.97 8.91 3.18
C TRP A 202 10.77 9.25 2.31
N GLU A 203 9.77 8.38 2.29
CA GLU A 203 8.55 8.62 1.53
C GLU A 203 7.78 9.83 2.07
N LEU A 204 7.61 9.93 3.39
CA LEU A 204 6.96 11.08 4.03
C LEU A 204 7.74 12.38 3.72
N GLY A 205 9.07 12.33 3.83
CA GLY A 205 9.95 13.47 3.51
C GLY A 205 9.85 13.89 2.04
N LEU A 206 9.89 12.93 1.11
CA LEU A 206 9.78 13.19 -0.33
C LEU A 206 8.37 13.66 -0.72
N GLY A 207 7.33 13.10 -0.11
CA GLY A 207 5.95 13.53 -0.27
C GLY A 207 5.75 14.98 0.19
N ALA A 208 6.26 15.32 1.37
CA ALA A 208 6.24 16.70 1.88
C ALA A 208 7.04 17.66 0.97
N ALA A 209 8.23 17.26 0.53
CA ALA A 209 9.03 18.06 -0.39
C ALA A 209 8.33 18.29 -1.74
N LEU A 210 7.65 17.27 -2.28
CA LEU A 210 6.87 17.36 -3.51
C LEU A 210 5.67 18.32 -3.35
N LEU A 211 4.99 18.27 -2.20
CA LEU A 211 3.88 19.19 -1.91
C LEU A 211 4.36 20.63 -1.80
N LEU A 212 5.47 20.87 -1.10
CA LEU A 212 6.09 22.19 -0.99
C LEU A 212 6.53 22.70 -2.37
N ALA A 213 7.18 21.87 -3.18
CA ALA A 213 7.58 22.23 -4.54
C ALA A 213 6.36 22.60 -5.40
N THR A 214 5.28 21.81 -5.33
CA THR A 214 4.04 22.07 -6.06
C THR A 214 3.41 23.40 -5.61
N ALA A 215 3.37 23.65 -4.30
CA ALA A 215 2.83 24.90 -3.73
C ALA A 215 3.64 26.12 -4.16
N ILE A 216 4.97 26.06 -4.13
CA ILE A 216 5.85 27.16 -4.56
C ILE A 216 5.65 27.45 -6.05
N VAL A 217 5.59 26.42 -6.89
CA VAL A 217 5.40 26.56 -8.34
C VAL A 217 4.01 27.14 -8.66
N ALA A 218 2.98 26.73 -7.90
CA ALA A 218 1.64 27.29 -8.01
C ALA A 218 1.58 28.76 -7.55
N GLN A 219 2.21 29.11 -6.43
CA GLN A 219 2.25 30.48 -5.89
C GLN A 219 2.95 31.45 -6.85
N ARG A 220 3.98 30.99 -7.57
CA ARG A 220 4.66 31.76 -8.62
C ARG A 220 3.80 31.97 -9.88
N GLY A 221 2.56 31.51 -9.90
CA GLY A 221 1.61 31.69 -11.01
C GLY A 221 1.93 30.86 -12.26
N SER A 222 2.93 29.97 -12.18
CA SER A 222 3.36 29.14 -13.30
C SER A 222 2.47 27.92 -13.51
N LEU A 223 1.76 27.50 -12.46
CA LEU A 223 0.78 26.41 -12.46
C LEU A 223 -0.51 26.85 -11.74
N SER A 224 -1.60 26.13 -11.99
CA SER A 224 -2.87 26.34 -11.29
C SER A 224 -2.76 25.92 -9.83
N ALA A 225 -3.27 26.75 -8.91
CA ALA A 225 -3.41 26.41 -7.48
C ALA A 225 -4.25 25.13 -7.27
N ALA A 226 -5.11 24.78 -8.22
CA ALA A 226 -5.91 23.57 -8.18
C ALA A 226 -5.10 22.27 -8.34
N LEU A 227 -3.80 22.33 -8.65
CA LEU A 227 -2.91 21.17 -8.68
C LEU A 227 -2.47 20.70 -7.30
N VAL A 228 -2.38 21.62 -6.32
CA VAL A 228 -1.96 21.30 -4.95
C VAL A 228 -2.84 20.20 -4.32
N PRO A 229 -4.20 20.30 -4.32
CA PRO A 229 -5.03 19.24 -3.76
C PRO A 229 -4.95 17.92 -4.53
N VAL A 230 -4.67 17.94 -5.84
CA VAL A 230 -4.49 16.73 -6.65
C VAL A 230 -3.21 16.00 -6.27
N VAL A 231 -2.10 16.72 -6.14
CA VAL A 231 -0.82 16.14 -5.68
C VAL A 231 -0.94 15.67 -4.24
N LEU A 232 -1.63 16.40 -3.36
CA LEU A 232 -1.92 15.98 -1.99
C LEU A 232 -2.71 14.68 -1.95
N ALA A 233 -3.81 14.58 -2.69
CA ALA A 233 -4.59 13.35 -2.75
C ALA A 233 -3.77 12.16 -3.25
N ALA A 234 -2.90 12.38 -4.24
CA ALA A 234 -2.01 11.35 -4.77
C ALA A 234 -0.97 10.88 -3.75
N VAL A 235 -0.28 11.82 -3.08
CA VAL A 235 0.71 11.49 -2.04
C VAL A 235 0.03 10.77 -0.87
N THR A 236 -1.10 11.29 -0.39
CA THR A 236 -1.87 10.66 0.69
C THR A 236 -2.32 9.25 0.30
N PHE A 237 -2.78 9.05 -0.94
CA PHE A 237 -3.11 7.71 -1.43
C PHE A 237 -1.90 6.79 -1.41
N GLY A 238 -0.72 7.24 -1.86
CA GLY A 238 0.52 6.43 -1.82
C GLY A 238 0.90 5.99 -0.42
N VAL A 239 0.95 6.95 0.52
CA VAL A 239 1.30 6.71 1.94
C VAL A 239 0.31 5.78 2.60
N LEU A 240 -0.99 5.96 2.33
CA LEU A 240 -2.02 5.05 2.83
C LEU A 240 -1.85 3.67 2.19
N SER A 241 -1.74 3.56 0.87
CA SER A 241 -1.58 2.24 0.20
C SER A 241 -0.54 1.34 0.88
N LEU A 242 0.57 1.91 1.35
CA LEU A 242 1.63 1.15 2.02
C LEU A 242 1.27 0.68 3.42
N ARG A 243 0.66 1.54 4.23
CA ARG A 243 0.15 1.15 5.55
C ARG A 243 -0.92 0.05 5.43
N TRP A 244 -1.63 0.04 4.32
CA TRP A 244 -2.75 -0.85 4.07
C TRP A 244 -2.31 -2.19 3.43
N LEU A 245 -1.15 -2.21 2.77
CA LEU A 245 -0.52 -3.43 2.24
C LEU A 245 0.22 -4.24 3.33
N THR A 246 0.54 -3.62 4.48
CA THR A 246 0.95 -4.35 5.69
C THR A 246 -0.29 -4.89 6.40
N PRO A 247 -0.53 -6.22 6.41
CA PRO A 247 -1.84 -6.83 6.70
C PRO A 247 -2.17 -6.92 8.20
N THR A 248 -1.81 -5.93 9.01
CA THR A 248 -2.05 -5.97 10.46
C THR A 248 -3.52 -5.72 10.83
N GLU A 249 -4.34 -5.17 9.93
CA GLU A 249 -5.76 -4.89 10.20
C GLU A 249 -6.70 -5.42 9.09
N PRO A 250 -7.89 -5.92 9.45
CA PRO A 250 -8.90 -6.37 8.49
C PRO A 250 -9.34 -5.24 7.55
N LEU A 251 -8.94 -5.36 6.27
CA LEU A 251 -9.43 -4.57 5.15
C LEU A 251 -10.95 -4.72 4.99
N ARG A 252 -11.77 -3.88 5.65
CA ARG A 252 -13.25 -4.06 5.60
C ARG A 252 -14.10 -2.87 5.16
N ALA A 253 -13.65 -1.62 5.29
CA ALA A 253 -14.47 -0.47 4.86
C ALA A 253 -13.64 0.71 4.34
N GLU A 254 -12.47 0.92 4.92
CA GLU A 254 -11.66 2.11 4.66
C GLU A 254 -10.94 2.09 3.30
N LEU A 255 -10.52 0.92 2.77
CA LEU A 255 -10.08 0.80 1.38
C LEU A 255 -11.20 1.15 0.39
N GLY A 256 -12.42 0.69 0.68
CA GLY A 256 -13.59 1.04 -0.11
C GLY A 256 -13.84 2.54 -0.06
N ALA A 257 -13.80 3.14 1.13
CA ALA A 257 -13.97 4.58 1.32
C ALA A 257 -12.85 5.40 0.66
N LEU A 258 -11.60 4.93 0.67
CA LEU A 258 -10.47 5.64 0.06
C LEU A 258 -10.49 5.53 -1.47
N VAL A 259 -10.77 4.35 -2.02
CA VAL A 259 -10.96 4.18 -3.47
C VAL A 259 -12.18 4.97 -3.94
N VAL A 260 -13.28 4.95 -3.18
CA VAL A 260 -14.48 5.75 -3.46
C VAL A 260 -14.20 7.24 -3.28
N ALA A 261 -13.44 7.69 -2.29
CA ALA A 261 -13.09 9.09 -2.08
C ALA A 261 -12.09 9.58 -3.14
N GLY A 262 -11.13 8.75 -3.55
CA GLY A 262 -10.21 9.03 -4.65
C GLY A 262 -10.94 9.09 -5.98
N ALA A 263 -11.84 8.13 -6.24
CA ALA A 263 -12.70 8.13 -7.42
C ALA A 263 -13.71 9.30 -7.38
N ALA A 264 -14.30 9.63 -6.24
CA ALA A 264 -15.21 10.76 -6.06
C ALA A 264 -14.48 12.10 -6.14
N GLY A 265 -13.22 12.19 -5.71
CA GLY A 265 -12.38 13.36 -5.91
C GLY A 265 -12.07 13.56 -7.39
N LEU A 266 -11.68 12.48 -8.09
CA LEU A 266 -11.49 12.47 -9.55
C LEU A 266 -12.79 12.82 -10.29
N MET A 267 -13.92 12.26 -9.87
CA MET A 267 -15.24 12.48 -10.47
C MET A 267 -15.91 13.77 -10.02
N GLY A 268 -15.51 14.40 -8.92
CA GLY A 268 -16.05 15.66 -8.41
C GLY A 268 -15.30 16.89 -8.92
N TYR A 269 -14.01 16.73 -9.22
CA TYR A 269 -13.21 17.76 -9.88
C TYR A 269 -13.65 18.00 -11.34
N VAL A 270 -14.07 16.95 -12.04
CA VAL A 270 -14.58 17.01 -13.42
C VAL A 270 -15.87 17.86 -13.58
N PRO A 271 -16.94 17.68 -12.79
CA PRO A 271 -18.18 18.45 -12.88
C PRO A 271 -18.03 19.88 -12.36
N TRP A 272 -17.21 20.14 -11.33
CA TRP A 272 -16.99 21.52 -10.87
C TRP A 272 -16.30 22.37 -11.94
N ARG A 273 -15.27 21.82 -12.61
CA ARG A 273 -14.59 22.49 -13.72
C ARG A 273 -15.53 22.70 -14.91
N TRP A 274 -16.38 21.72 -15.23
CA TRP A 274 -17.41 21.85 -16.27
C TRP A 274 -18.46 22.91 -15.96
N LEU A 275 -18.93 22.98 -14.72
CA LEU A 275 -19.87 23.99 -14.25
C LEU A 275 -19.26 25.40 -14.28
N SER A 276 -17.99 25.53 -13.90
CA SER A 276 -17.27 26.81 -13.96
C SER A 276 -17.07 27.30 -15.40
N LEU A 277 -16.74 26.40 -16.33
CA LEU A 277 -16.56 26.74 -17.75
C LEU A 277 -17.88 27.10 -18.43
N ARG A 278 -19.00 26.45 -18.06
CA ARG A 278 -20.33 26.82 -18.57
C ARG A 278 -20.80 28.19 -18.06
N ARG A 279 -20.51 28.54 -16.81
CA ARG A 279 -20.84 29.87 -16.27
C ARG A 279 -19.99 31.00 -16.84
N ALA A 280 -18.78 30.71 -17.33
CA ALA A 280 -17.93 31.70 -17.99
C ALA A 280 -18.26 31.91 -19.47
N ALA A 281 -19.01 30.97 -20.08
CA ALA A 281 -19.43 31.03 -21.48
C ALA A 281 -20.87 31.52 -21.67
N ALA A 282 -21.59 31.79 -20.58
CA ALA A 282 -22.94 32.35 -20.53
C ALA A 282 -22.87 33.77 -19.98
#